data_AF-A0A1N7LSR5-F1
#
_entry.id   AF-A0A1N7LSR5-F1
#
_cell.length_a   1.000
_cell.length_b   1.000
_cell.length_c   1.000
_cell.angle_alpha   90.00
_cell.angle_beta   90.00
_cell.angle_gamma   90.00
#
_symmetry.space_group_name_H-M   'P 1'
#
loop_
_entity.id
_entity.type
_entity.pdbx_description
1 polymer ?
#
loop_
_entity_poly.entity_id
_entity_poly.type
_entity_poly.pdbx_seq_one_letter_code
_entity_poly.pdbx_strand_id
1 'polypeptide(L)'
;MNEQLTGLPATSDIAKAQAKRLRSALAPDLMIGHSQALELIARVHGEQSWGRLNSLIGVPTSDTSLTGNPNGNAPAMPIPSGTPSETAKSPALPTNHVEQRVLQALWHGLERARDTQASAKTRAQTNALLKDEVIATVSVEGWLDTLDASLGGMIFDMGSENLLKISGIAAVSRFRRPKVRDTSVYGFTGLRPASFAAILIWLERLGFDTHPDAFYEPFIADIKQAKYVDQDELTCLWHSKEKKRFQTREYFVDATTNITNVRHDVVKGRGGLTIEIARSTDPLGLIESLRIYR
;
A
#
# COMPACT_ATOMS: atom_id res chain seq x y z
N MET A 1 17.21 15.12 -31.07
CA MET A 1 16.12 16.07 -30.78
C MET A 1 16.47 16.73 -29.45
N ASN A 2 16.52 18.06 -29.40
CA ASN A 2 16.83 18.81 -28.18
C ASN A 2 15.72 18.58 -27.15
N GLU A 3 16.01 17.85 -26.08
CA GLU A 3 15.19 17.85 -24.87
C GLU A 3 15.36 19.21 -24.19
N GLN A 4 14.58 20.20 -24.63
CA GLN A 4 14.32 21.37 -23.79
C GLN A 4 13.54 20.86 -22.58
N LEU A 5 14.24 20.63 -21.47
CA LEU A 5 13.62 20.44 -20.17
C LEU A 5 12.78 21.69 -19.88
N THR A 6 11.47 21.61 -20.13
CA THR A 6 10.53 22.62 -19.68
C THR A 6 10.52 22.56 -18.16
N GLY A 7 10.97 23.63 -17.50
CA GLY A 7 10.94 23.75 -16.03
C GLY A 7 9.55 23.44 -15.46
N LEU A 8 9.50 23.20 -14.15
CA LEU A 8 8.26 22.80 -13.47
C LEU A 8 7.11 23.79 -13.73
N PRO A 9 5.86 23.30 -13.90
CA PRO A 9 4.70 24.18 -13.97
C PRO A 9 4.56 25.00 -12.70
N ALA A 10 4.17 26.27 -12.83
CA ALA A 10 4.11 27.18 -11.68
C ALA A 10 3.03 26.80 -10.64
N THR A 11 1.93 26.15 -11.06
CA THR A 11 0.86 25.68 -10.15
C THR A 11 0.21 24.38 -10.64
N SER A 12 -0.43 23.65 -9.71
CA SER A 12 -1.19 22.42 -10.03
C SER A 12 -2.29 22.69 -11.05
N ASP A 13 -2.91 23.87 -10.99
CA ASP A 13 -3.98 24.26 -11.93
C ASP A 13 -3.46 24.49 -13.34
N ILE A 14 -2.25 25.04 -13.48
CA ILE A 14 -1.59 25.19 -14.79
C ILE A 14 -1.30 23.82 -15.39
N ALA A 15 -0.80 22.88 -14.59
CA ALA A 15 -0.52 21.52 -15.06
C ALA A 15 -1.80 20.75 -15.44
N LYS A 16 -2.90 20.93 -14.70
CA LYS A 16 -4.23 20.40 -15.08
C LYS A 16 -4.77 21.03 -16.35
N ALA A 17 -4.56 22.33 -16.55
CA ALA A 17 -4.95 23.02 -17.78
C ALA A 17 -4.14 22.52 -18.99
N GLN A 18 -2.84 22.24 -18.81
CA GLN A 18 -2.00 21.61 -19.83
C GLN A 18 -2.50 20.19 -20.16
N ALA A 19 -2.83 19.37 -19.16
CA ALA A 19 -3.40 18.04 -19.36
C ALA A 19 -4.74 18.08 -20.13
N LYS A 20 -5.59 19.08 -19.84
CA LYS A 20 -6.83 19.29 -20.60
C LYS A 20 -6.57 19.63 -22.07
N ARG A 21 -5.61 20.53 -22.34
CA ARG A 21 -5.22 20.91 -23.72
C ARG A 21 -4.59 19.73 -24.47
N LEU A 22 -3.73 18.97 -23.81
CA LEU A 22 -3.10 17.76 -24.37
C LEU A 22 -4.16 16.75 -24.79
N ARG A 23 -5.16 16.51 -23.93
CA ARG A 23 -6.29 15.63 -24.25
C ARG A 23 -7.09 16.11 -25.45
N SER A 24 -7.38 17.42 -25.53
CA SER A 24 -8.08 18.00 -26.68
C SER A 24 -7.28 17.88 -27.99
N ALA A 25 -5.95 18.00 -27.93
CA ALA A 25 -5.08 17.91 -29.10
C ALA A 25 -4.91 16.47 -29.59
N LEU A 26 -4.89 15.49 -28.69
CA LEU A 26 -4.72 14.07 -29.03
C LEU A 26 -6.04 13.37 -29.38
N ALA A 27 -7.18 13.97 -29.07
CA ALA A 27 -8.50 13.39 -29.29
C ALA A 27 -8.79 12.84 -30.70
N PRO A 28 -8.26 13.39 -31.81
CA PRO A 28 -8.49 12.82 -33.16
C PRO A 28 -7.84 11.45 -33.37
N ASP A 29 -6.71 11.17 -32.71
CA ASP A 29 -5.87 10.00 -32.97
C ASP A 29 -5.73 9.06 -31.76
N LEU A 30 -5.93 9.57 -30.53
CA LEU A 30 -5.77 8.82 -29.29
C LEU A 30 -6.68 9.39 -28.18
N MET A 31 -7.67 8.59 -27.78
CA MET A 31 -8.54 8.92 -26.64
C MET A 31 -7.84 8.62 -25.31
N ILE A 32 -7.39 9.65 -24.61
CA ILE A 32 -6.79 9.54 -23.27
C ILE A 32 -7.67 10.18 -22.19
N GLY A 33 -7.71 9.58 -21.00
CA GLY A 33 -8.36 10.11 -19.81
C GLY A 33 -7.65 11.34 -19.22
N HIS A 34 -8.32 12.09 -18.33
CA HIS A 34 -7.71 13.26 -17.70
C HIS A 34 -6.51 12.88 -16.81
N SER A 35 -6.61 11.80 -16.05
CA SER A 35 -5.52 11.25 -15.25
C SER A 35 -4.31 10.83 -16.09
N GLN A 36 -4.55 10.18 -17.24
CA GLN A 36 -3.48 9.80 -18.18
C GLN A 36 -2.77 11.02 -18.78
N ALA A 37 -3.54 12.07 -19.10
CA ALA A 37 -2.95 13.31 -19.56
C ALA A 37 -2.07 13.97 -18.48
N LEU A 38 -2.42 13.85 -17.19
CA LEU A 38 -1.59 14.35 -16.09
C LEU A 38 -0.26 13.59 -15.94
N GLU A 39 -0.28 12.26 -16.12
CA GLU A 39 0.95 11.45 -16.12
C GLU A 39 1.89 11.80 -17.28
N LEU A 40 1.35 12.09 -18.46
CA LEU A 40 2.14 12.55 -19.60
C LEU A 40 2.75 13.93 -19.36
N ILE A 41 1.98 14.86 -18.76
CA ILE A 41 2.51 16.16 -18.35
C ILE A 41 3.66 15.99 -17.34
N ALA A 42 3.54 15.09 -16.37
CA ALA A 42 4.64 14.80 -15.45
C ALA A 42 5.92 14.39 -16.16
N ARG A 43 5.83 13.46 -17.11
CA ARG A 43 6.99 13.00 -17.89
C ARG A 43 7.60 14.10 -18.75
N VAL A 44 6.79 14.97 -19.34
CA VAL A 44 7.29 16.13 -20.12
C VAL A 44 8.10 17.09 -19.24
N HIS A 45 7.76 17.22 -17.97
CA HIS A 45 8.49 18.02 -16.99
C HIS A 45 9.62 17.27 -16.29
N GLY A 46 10.01 16.08 -16.79
CA GLY A 46 11.11 15.28 -16.25
C GLY A 46 10.76 14.50 -14.98
N GLU A 47 9.48 14.46 -14.60
CA GLU A 47 9.02 13.77 -13.41
C GLU A 47 8.45 12.39 -13.74
N GLN A 48 8.62 11.45 -12.81
CA GLN A 48 8.26 10.05 -13.00
C GLN A 48 6.74 9.81 -12.97
N SER A 49 6.00 10.66 -12.24
CA SER A 49 4.54 10.56 -12.09
C SER A 49 3.88 11.89 -11.78
N TRP A 50 2.58 11.99 -12.05
CA TRP A 50 1.77 13.15 -11.66
C TRP A 50 1.84 13.42 -10.16
N GLY A 51 1.86 12.39 -9.33
CA GLY A 51 1.99 12.53 -7.87
C GLY A 51 3.25 13.29 -7.46
N ARG A 52 4.39 12.96 -8.07
CA ARG A 52 5.69 13.62 -7.82
C ARG A 52 5.67 15.06 -8.29
N LEU A 53 5.20 15.32 -9.51
CA LEU A 53 5.05 16.68 -10.03
C LEU A 53 4.10 17.52 -9.17
N ASN A 54 2.95 16.98 -8.77
CA ASN A 54 1.97 17.68 -7.96
C ASN A 54 2.48 17.96 -6.54
N SER A 55 3.34 17.08 -5.98
CA SER A 55 4.00 17.33 -4.70
C SER A 55 5.04 18.46 -4.76
N LEU A 56 5.77 18.57 -5.89
CA LEU A 56 6.78 19.62 -6.11
C LEU A 56 6.15 21.00 -6.33
N ILE A 57 4.98 21.03 -6.95
CA ILE A 57 4.22 22.26 -7.21
C ILE A 57 3.29 22.61 -6.04
N GLY A 58 2.91 21.60 -5.25
CA GLY A 58 2.00 21.70 -4.11
C GLY A 58 2.67 22.12 -2.80
N VAL A 59 3.86 22.71 -2.84
CA VAL A 59 4.47 23.39 -1.68
C VAL A 59 4.15 24.88 -1.73
N PRO A 60 3.11 25.37 -1.02
CA PRO A 60 3.09 26.76 -0.61
C PRO A 60 4.11 26.95 0.52
N THR A 61 5.02 27.90 0.33
CA THR A 61 5.57 28.69 1.43
C THR A 61 4.43 29.18 2.33
N SER A 62 4.63 29.03 3.64
CA SER A 62 3.75 29.30 4.79
C SER A 62 2.68 30.41 4.66
N ASP A 63 1.48 30.17 5.19
CA ASP A 63 0.85 30.92 6.30
C ASP A 63 -0.69 30.72 6.40
N THR A 64 -1.19 30.50 7.63
CA THR A 64 -2.47 30.98 8.24
C THR A 64 -3.80 30.66 7.51
N SER A 65 -4.86 30.02 8.03
CA SER A 65 -5.59 30.25 9.29
C SER A 65 -6.77 29.27 9.44
N LEU A 66 -7.22 29.14 10.69
CA LEU A 66 -8.40 28.47 11.23
C LEU A 66 -9.76 28.99 10.70
N THR A 67 -10.79 28.13 10.74
CA THR A 67 -12.22 28.32 11.16
C THR A 67 -13.04 27.15 10.57
N GLY A 68 -14.03 26.49 11.18
CA GLY A 68 -14.63 26.55 12.50
C GLY A 68 -15.90 25.65 12.52
N ASN A 69 -15.86 24.57 13.30
CA ASN A 69 -16.90 24.08 14.23
C ASN A 69 -18.32 23.64 13.72
N PRO A 70 -19.20 23.05 14.56
CA PRO A 70 -19.73 21.68 14.35
C PRO A 70 -21.27 21.59 14.44
N ASN A 71 -21.87 20.43 14.13
CA ASN A 71 -23.05 19.89 14.84
C ASN A 71 -23.62 18.62 14.18
N GLY A 72 -24.12 17.71 15.02
CA GLY A 72 -25.45 17.13 14.78
C GLY A 72 -25.55 15.61 14.59
N ASN A 73 -25.73 14.91 15.71
CA ASN A 73 -26.67 13.80 15.94
C ASN A 73 -26.60 12.51 15.09
N ALA A 74 -26.26 11.42 15.79
CA ALA A 74 -26.72 10.08 15.47
C ALA A 74 -28.26 9.95 15.66
N PRO A 75 -28.91 9.09 14.87
CA PRO A 75 -29.84 8.14 15.48
C PRO A 75 -29.72 6.70 14.93
N ALA A 76 -30.38 5.81 15.68
CA ALA A 76 -30.28 4.37 15.70
C ALA A 76 -30.85 3.61 14.48
N MET A 77 -30.41 2.36 14.34
CA MET A 77 -30.88 1.35 13.38
C MET A 77 -32.35 0.96 13.56
N PRO A 78 -32.99 0.50 12.47
CA PRO A 78 -33.97 -0.57 12.53
C PRO A 78 -33.55 -1.82 11.71
N ILE A 79 -33.81 -2.98 12.28
CA ILE A 79 -33.77 -4.31 11.64
C ILE A 79 -35.05 -4.51 10.82
N PRO A 80 -35.02 -5.21 9.68
CA PRO A 80 -36.17 -6.00 9.21
C PRO A 80 -35.85 -7.50 9.11
N SER A 81 -36.80 -8.31 9.58
CA SER A 81 -36.82 -9.77 9.51
C SER A 81 -37.63 -10.28 8.30
N GLY A 82 -37.19 -11.40 7.70
CA GLY A 82 -37.96 -12.32 6.83
C GLY A 82 -38.08 -11.91 5.36
N THR A 83 -37.90 -12.74 4.33
CA THR A 83 -37.93 -14.22 4.17
C THR A 83 -37.34 -14.60 2.78
N PRO A 84 -37.11 -15.89 2.46
CA PRO A 84 -36.02 -16.35 1.59
C PRO A 84 -36.41 -16.58 0.13
N SER A 85 -35.51 -16.25 -0.80
CA SER A 85 -35.21 -17.02 -2.01
C SER A 85 -34.20 -16.25 -2.85
N GLU A 86 -33.05 -16.86 -3.11
CA GLU A 86 -32.58 -17.14 -4.47
C GLU A 86 -31.15 -17.68 -4.40
N THR A 87 -31.00 -18.90 -4.91
CA THR A 87 -29.77 -19.46 -5.49
C THR A 87 -28.46 -19.13 -4.79
N ALA A 88 -27.94 -20.11 -4.07
CA ALA A 88 -26.55 -20.18 -3.67
C ALA A 88 -25.62 -20.05 -4.90
N LYS A 89 -25.26 -18.81 -5.25
CA LYS A 89 -23.99 -18.53 -5.90
C LYS A 89 -22.92 -18.91 -4.89
N SER A 90 -21.99 -19.75 -5.32
CA SER A 90 -20.71 -19.96 -4.62
C SER A 90 -20.23 -18.62 -4.05
N PRO A 91 -19.80 -18.55 -2.78
CA PRO A 91 -19.43 -17.28 -2.17
C PRO A 91 -18.40 -16.59 -3.06
N ALA A 92 -18.78 -15.42 -3.58
CA ALA A 92 -17.86 -14.57 -4.32
C ALA A 92 -16.66 -14.35 -3.39
N LEU A 93 -15.46 -14.60 -3.93
CA LEU A 93 -14.21 -14.31 -3.25
C LEU A 93 -14.26 -12.88 -2.71
N PRO A 94 -13.79 -12.62 -1.46
CA PRO A 94 -13.63 -11.25 -1.00
C PRO A 94 -12.70 -10.52 -1.99
N THR A 95 -13.23 -9.48 -2.63
CA THR A 95 -12.51 -8.65 -3.58
C THR A 95 -12.00 -7.41 -2.87
N ASN A 96 -10.69 -7.22 -2.89
CA ASN A 96 -10.05 -6.02 -2.38
C ASN A 96 -9.99 -4.97 -3.49
N HIS A 97 -10.88 -3.98 -3.41
CA HIS A 97 -10.84 -2.82 -4.30
C HIS A 97 -9.69 -1.90 -3.93
N VAL A 98 -8.76 -1.73 -4.85
CA VAL A 98 -7.52 -0.98 -4.63
C VAL A 98 -7.29 0.00 -5.78
N GLU A 99 -6.53 1.06 -5.48
CA GLU A 99 -6.16 2.04 -6.49
C GLU A 99 -5.21 1.43 -7.52
N GLN A 100 -5.24 1.95 -8.74
CA GLN A 100 -4.44 1.41 -9.83
C GLN A 100 -2.93 1.35 -9.54
N ARG A 101 -2.41 2.37 -8.84
CA ARG A 101 -1.00 2.41 -8.42
C ARG A 101 -0.63 1.25 -7.50
N VAL A 102 -1.55 0.80 -6.64
CA VAL A 102 -1.30 -0.30 -5.69
C VAL A 102 -1.18 -1.62 -6.45
N LEU A 103 -2.06 -1.86 -7.42
CA LEU A 103 -1.99 -3.04 -8.28
C LEU A 103 -0.70 -3.08 -9.08
N GLN A 104 -0.33 -1.95 -9.68
CA GLN A 104 0.91 -1.83 -10.45
C GLN A 104 2.13 -2.07 -9.55
N ALA A 105 2.18 -1.47 -8.36
CA ALA A 105 3.26 -1.67 -7.41
C ALA A 105 3.38 -3.15 -7.00
N LEU A 106 2.27 -3.78 -6.61
CA LEU A 106 2.25 -5.21 -6.23
C LEU A 106 2.71 -6.10 -7.39
N TRP A 107 2.19 -5.88 -8.60
CA TRP A 107 2.58 -6.66 -9.76
C TRP A 107 4.06 -6.48 -10.12
N HIS A 108 4.55 -5.24 -10.21
CA HIS A 108 5.95 -4.99 -10.51
C HIS A 108 6.88 -5.54 -9.43
N GLY A 109 6.46 -5.49 -8.17
CA GLY A 109 7.14 -6.16 -7.07
C GLY A 109 7.21 -7.66 -7.31
N LEU A 110 6.11 -8.31 -7.69
CA LEU A 110 6.06 -9.75 -7.94
C LEU A 110 6.90 -10.17 -9.15
N GLU A 111 6.91 -9.37 -10.22
CA GLU A 111 7.78 -9.59 -11.39
C GLU A 111 9.27 -9.54 -11.03
N ARG A 112 9.63 -8.71 -10.04
CA ARG A 112 11.02 -8.50 -9.60
C ARG A 112 11.38 -9.28 -8.34
N ALA A 113 10.43 -10.03 -7.77
CA ALA A 113 10.61 -10.71 -6.50
C ALA A 113 11.75 -11.73 -6.60
N ARG A 114 12.76 -11.55 -5.74
CA ARG A 114 13.94 -12.40 -5.67
C ARG A 114 14.20 -12.88 -4.25
N ASP A 115 14.95 -13.98 -4.13
CA ASP A 115 15.43 -14.46 -2.84
C ASP A 115 16.29 -13.39 -2.18
N THR A 116 15.93 -13.00 -0.97
CA THR A 116 16.67 -12.02 -0.18
C THR A 116 17.38 -12.73 0.97
N GLN A 117 18.48 -12.16 1.45
CA GLN A 117 19.15 -12.67 2.64
C GLN A 117 19.18 -11.60 3.72
N ALA A 118 18.75 -11.98 4.93
CA ALA A 118 18.86 -11.12 6.09
C ALA A 118 20.34 -10.86 6.42
N SER A 119 20.80 -9.66 6.10
CA SER A 119 22.19 -9.24 6.31
C SER A 119 22.43 -8.77 7.74
N ALA A 120 23.69 -8.50 8.10
CA ALA A 120 24.02 -7.84 9.37
C ALA A 120 23.33 -6.47 9.52
N LYS A 121 23.16 -5.74 8.40
CA LYS A 121 22.42 -4.47 8.36
C LYS A 121 20.95 -4.68 8.72
N THR A 122 20.31 -5.69 8.16
CA THR A 122 18.90 -6.05 8.46
C THR A 122 18.70 -6.35 9.95
N ARG A 123 19.62 -7.13 10.56
CA ARG A 123 19.57 -7.44 11.99
C ARG A 123 19.78 -6.20 12.86
N ALA A 124 20.74 -5.34 12.50
CA ALA A 124 20.98 -4.08 13.21
C ALA A 124 19.76 -3.15 13.18
N GLN A 125 19.12 -3.03 12.01
CA GLN A 125 17.90 -2.23 11.87
C GLN A 125 16.73 -2.83 12.65
N THR A 126 16.57 -4.16 12.62
CA THR A 126 15.54 -4.84 13.41
C THR A 126 15.72 -4.57 14.90
N ASN A 127 16.94 -4.69 15.43
CA ASN A 127 17.24 -4.35 16.82
C ASN A 127 17.02 -2.87 17.16
N ALA A 128 17.18 -1.96 16.19
CA ALA A 128 16.88 -0.55 16.40
C ALA A 128 15.36 -0.33 16.50
N LEU A 129 14.59 -0.88 15.55
CA LEU A 129 13.13 -0.73 15.53
C LEU A 129 12.45 -1.43 16.71
N LEU A 130 12.97 -2.56 17.18
CA LEU A 130 12.42 -3.26 18.35
C LEU A 130 12.64 -2.51 19.67
N LYS A 131 13.60 -1.59 19.75
CA LYS A 131 13.75 -0.70 20.91
C LYS A 131 12.66 0.35 20.96
N ASP A 132 12.01 0.62 19.83
CA ASP A 132 10.90 1.55 19.75
C ASP A 132 9.61 0.81 20.14
N GLU A 133 8.91 1.32 21.16
CA GLU A 133 7.59 0.77 21.52
C GLU A 133 6.54 1.00 20.43
N VAL A 134 6.78 1.99 19.56
CA VAL A 134 5.93 2.34 18.42
C VAL A 134 6.81 2.70 17.23
N ILE A 135 6.67 1.95 16.14
CA ILE A 135 7.48 2.05 14.94
C ILE A 135 6.75 2.87 13.89
N ALA A 136 7.41 3.80 13.22
CA ALA A 136 6.77 4.57 12.15
C ALA A 136 6.34 3.64 11.01
N THR A 137 5.16 3.87 10.40
CA THR A 137 4.72 3.05 9.26
C THR A 137 5.69 3.13 8.08
N VAL A 138 6.31 4.29 7.86
CA VAL A 138 7.35 4.49 6.84
C VAL A 138 8.61 3.63 7.09
N SER A 139 8.84 3.17 8.33
CA SER A 139 9.96 2.28 8.62
C SER A 139 9.84 0.91 7.94
N VAL A 140 8.65 0.52 7.45
CA VAL A 140 8.47 -0.71 6.66
C VAL A 140 9.27 -0.61 5.35
N GLU A 141 9.16 0.51 4.64
CA GLU A 141 9.93 0.79 3.42
C GLU A 141 11.43 0.70 3.69
N GLY A 142 11.90 1.48 4.66
CA GLY A 142 13.33 1.52 4.98
C GLY A 142 13.87 0.19 5.51
N TRP A 143 13.03 -0.65 6.11
CA TRP A 143 13.42 -2.00 6.52
C TRP A 143 13.54 -2.94 5.32
N LEU A 144 12.55 -2.93 4.42
CA LEU A 144 12.56 -3.73 3.21
C LEU A 144 13.70 -3.34 2.26
N ASP A 145 14.08 -2.07 2.21
CA ASP A 145 15.27 -1.60 1.49
C ASP A 145 16.57 -2.27 1.95
N THR A 146 16.64 -2.74 3.19
CA THR A 146 17.81 -3.50 3.66
C THR A 146 17.91 -4.90 3.10
N LEU A 147 16.77 -5.47 2.69
CA LEU A 147 16.70 -6.75 2.01
C LEU A 147 16.89 -6.55 0.51
N ASP A 148 16.14 -5.60 -0.05
CA ASP A 148 16.06 -5.34 -1.48
C ASP A 148 15.42 -3.98 -1.75
N ALA A 149 16.14 -3.08 -2.44
CA ALA A 149 15.64 -1.77 -2.84
C ALA A 149 14.36 -1.81 -3.69
N SER A 150 14.10 -2.92 -4.42
CA SER A 150 12.86 -3.08 -5.16
C SER A 150 11.64 -3.31 -4.27
N LEU A 151 11.84 -3.94 -3.09
CA LEU A 151 10.77 -4.14 -2.11
C LEU A 151 10.43 -2.83 -1.40
N GLY A 152 11.42 -2.04 -1.01
CA GLY A 152 11.16 -0.71 -0.44
C GLY A 152 10.51 0.21 -1.47
N GLY A 153 11.03 0.27 -2.70
CA GLY A 153 10.41 1.01 -3.80
C GLY A 153 8.95 0.63 -4.06
N MET A 154 8.60 -0.66 -3.98
CA MET A 154 7.21 -1.11 -4.07
C MET A 154 6.32 -0.52 -2.95
N ILE A 155 6.79 -0.51 -1.70
CA ILE A 155 6.03 0.07 -0.59
C ILE A 155 5.88 1.58 -0.75
N PHE A 156 6.93 2.25 -1.20
CA PHE A 156 6.91 3.68 -1.50
C PHE A 156 5.84 4.00 -2.56
N ASP A 157 5.84 3.28 -3.68
CA ASP A 157 4.89 3.50 -4.79
C ASP A 157 3.42 3.26 -4.37
N MET A 158 3.19 2.25 -3.54
CA MET A 158 1.87 1.92 -2.99
C MET A 158 1.37 2.98 -1.99
N GLY A 159 2.27 3.50 -1.16
CA GLY A 159 1.96 4.39 -0.04
C GLY A 159 1.61 3.63 1.25
N SER A 160 2.10 4.14 2.38
CA SER A 160 1.96 3.53 3.70
C SER A 160 0.50 3.42 4.19
N GLU A 161 -0.37 4.37 3.84
CA GLU A 161 -1.79 4.31 4.18
C GLU A 161 -2.51 3.16 3.45
N ASN A 162 -2.23 3.01 2.16
CA ASN A 162 -2.76 1.91 1.36
C ASN A 162 -2.27 0.57 1.88
N LEU A 163 -0.99 0.46 2.24
CA LEU A 163 -0.42 -0.73 2.86
C LEU A 163 -1.21 -1.15 4.12
N LEU A 164 -1.48 -0.23 5.04
CA LEU A 164 -2.24 -0.52 6.25
C LEU A 164 -3.67 -0.94 5.94
N LYS A 165 -4.31 -0.24 5.00
CA LYS A 165 -5.69 -0.54 4.58
C LYS A 165 -5.82 -1.95 4.00
N ILE A 166 -4.93 -2.34 3.09
CA ILE A 166 -5.01 -3.64 2.39
C ILE A 166 -4.48 -4.80 3.24
N SER A 167 -3.54 -4.55 4.15
CA SER A 167 -3.08 -5.56 5.12
C SER A 167 -4.05 -5.76 6.28
N GLY A 168 -4.99 -4.82 6.48
CA GLY A 168 -5.95 -4.84 7.58
C GLY A 168 -5.34 -4.49 8.95
N ILE A 169 -4.13 -3.93 8.97
CA ILE A 169 -3.37 -3.66 10.20
C ILE A 169 -3.60 -2.21 10.64
N ALA A 170 -3.96 -2.05 11.91
CA ALA A 170 -4.26 -0.75 12.49
C ALA A 170 -3.02 -0.10 13.12
N ALA A 171 -2.81 1.18 12.82
CA ALA A 171 -1.86 2.00 13.55
C ALA A 171 -2.40 2.36 14.94
N VAL A 172 -1.50 2.54 15.90
CA VAL A 172 -1.79 2.97 17.26
C VAL A 172 -1.22 4.36 17.51
N SER A 173 -2.00 5.18 18.20
CA SER A 173 -1.52 6.47 18.70
C SER A 173 -0.99 6.30 20.13
N ARG A 174 0.21 6.80 20.38
CA ARG A 174 0.79 6.92 21.72
C ARG A 174 1.19 8.35 22.00
N PHE A 175 1.03 8.74 23.25
CA PHE A 175 1.27 10.10 23.69
C PHE A 175 2.40 10.10 24.71
N ARG A 176 3.29 11.09 24.59
CA ARG A 176 4.26 11.33 25.65
C ARG A 176 3.49 11.71 26.91
N ARG A 177 3.85 11.10 28.05
CA ARG A 177 3.25 11.46 29.33
C ARG A 177 3.46 12.98 29.58
N PRO A 178 2.39 13.77 29.70
CA PRO A 178 2.52 15.21 29.88
C PRO A 178 3.15 15.53 31.23
N LYS A 179 4.02 16.55 31.26
CA LYS A 179 4.60 17.11 32.48
C LYS A 179 3.79 18.32 32.94
N VAL A 180 3.97 18.71 34.20
CA VAL A 180 3.25 19.84 34.84
C VAL A 180 3.39 21.16 34.07
N ARG A 181 4.48 21.36 33.33
CA ARG A 181 4.75 22.58 32.55
C ARG A 181 4.30 22.49 31.09
N ASP A 182 3.86 21.33 30.64
CA ASP A 182 3.49 21.12 29.24
C ASP A 182 2.09 21.69 29.00
N THR A 183 1.98 22.62 28.06
CA THR A 183 0.70 23.19 27.63
C THR A 183 0.07 22.44 26.45
N SER A 184 0.79 21.45 25.89
CA SER A 184 0.35 20.62 24.78
C SER A 184 0.81 19.17 24.96
N VAL A 185 0.06 18.23 24.37
CA VAL A 185 0.38 16.81 24.38
C VAL A 185 0.90 16.42 23.00
N TYR A 186 2.10 15.86 22.95
CA TYR A 186 2.70 15.36 21.72
C TYR A 186 2.39 13.87 21.57
N GLY A 187 1.71 13.53 20.48
CA GLY A 187 1.39 12.16 20.08
C GLY A 187 2.26 11.69 18.91
N PHE A 188 2.47 10.39 18.84
CA PHE A 188 3.06 9.68 17.72
C PHE A 188 2.11 8.56 17.30
N THR A 189 1.91 8.39 15.99
CA THR A 189 1.11 7.30 15.44
C THR A 189 2.03 6.36 14.68
N GLY A 190 1.92 5.06 14.94
CA GLY A 190 2.73 4.05 14.28
C GLY A 190 2.26 2.64 14.60
N LEU A 191 3.16 1.68 14.54
CA LEU A 191 2.87 0.25 14.63
C LEU A 191 3.50 -0.31 15.90
N ARG A 192 2.79 -1.24 16.56
CA ARG A 192 3.44 -2.09 17.55
C ARG A 192 4.41 -3.04 16.84
N PRO A 193 5.43 -3.56 17.54
CA PRO A 193 6.30 -4.59 16.99
C PRO A 193 5.56 -5.79 16.35
N ALA A 194 4.52 -6.28 17.01
CA ALA A 194 3.68 -7.36 16.46
C ALA A 194 2.97 -6.94 15.16
N SER A 195 2.41 -5.72 15.11
CA SER A 195 1.77 -5.17 13.91
C SER A 195 2.75 -5.02 12.75
N PHE A 196 3.99 -4.59 13.03
CA PHE A 196 5.06 -4.51 12.02
C PHE A 196 5.38 -5.90 11.45
N ALA A 197 5.56 -6.90 12.31
CA ALA A 197 5.77 -8.28 11.87
C ALA A 197 4.57 -8.83 11.08
N ALA A 198 3.34 -8.50 11.47
CA ALA A 198 2.14 -8.92 10.76
C ALA A 198 2.08 -8.36 9.32
N ILE A 199 2.55 -7.12 9.08
CA ILE A 199 2.70 -6.57 7.71
C ILE A 199 3.70 -7.40 6.92
N LEU A 200 4.85 -7.74 7.51
CA LEU A 200 5.87 -8.54 6.84
C LEU A 200 5.35 -9.94 6.51
N ILE A 201 4.58 -10.56 7.40
CA ILE A 201 3.92 -11.86 7.18
C ILE A 201 2.90 -11.76 6.04
N TRP A 202 2.10 -10.70 6.00
CA TRP A 202 1.14 -10.48 4.91
C TRP A 202 1.86 -10.38 3.56
N LEU A 203 2.95 -9.60 3.48
CA LEU A 203 3.79 -9.54 2.28
C LEU A 203 4.42 -10.91 1.93
N GLU A 204 4.88 -11.67 2.94
CA GLU A 204 5.44 -13.01 2.69
C GLU A 204 4.40 -13.93 2.05
N ARG A 205 3.15 -13.85 2.53
CA ARG A 205 2.03 -14.64 2.02
C ARG A 205 1.67 -14.29 0.57
N LEU A 206 1.93 -13.06 0.14
CA LEU A 206 1.79 -12.64 -1.26
C LEU A 206 2.93 -13.14 -2.16
N GLY A 207 4.04 -13.61 -1.59
CA GLY A 207 5.19 -14.16 -2.33
C GLY A 207 6.46 -13.32 -2.28
N PHE A 208 6.50 -12.27 -1.45
CA PHE A 208 7.71 -11.50 -1.17
C PHE A 208 8.57 -12.21 -0.13
N ASP A 209 9.88 -12.00 -0.15
CA ASP A 209 10.78 -12.60 0.85
C ASP A 209 11.20 -11.54 1.85
N THR A 210 10.42 -11.47 2.92
CA THR A 210 10.38 -10.38 3.90
C THR A 210 10.85 -10.81 5.28
N HIS A 211 11.40 -12.02 5.45
CA HIS A 211 11.99 -12.54 6.70
C HIS A 211 11.30 -12.04 7.99
N PRO A 212 9.97 -12.26 8.17
CA PRO A 212 9.23 -11.74 9.32
C PRO A 212 9.70 -12.32 10.66
N ASP A 213 10.30 -13.51 10.62
CA ASP A 213 10.91 -14.20 11.76
C ASP A 213 12.00 -13.38 12.44
N ALA A 214 12.81 -12.66 11.66
CA ALA A 214 13.81 -11.75 12.21
C ALA A 214 13.20 -10.71 13.16
N PHE A 215 11.91 -10.39 12.99
CA PHE A 215 11.21 -9.38 13.76
C PHE A 215 10.48 -9.93 14.98
N TYR A 216 9.73 -11.03 14.84
CA TYR A 216 8.91 -11.55 15.96
C TYR A 216 9.64 -12.55 16.86
N GLU A 217 10.74 -13.17 16.41
CA GLU A 217 11.49 -14.15 17.21
C GLU A 217 11.85 -13.64 18.62
N PRO A 218 12.29 -12.38 18.81
CA PRO A 218 12.67 -11.88 20.13
C PRO A 218 11.54 -11.88 21.17
N PHE A 219 10.27 -11.79 20.74
CA PHE A 219 9.12 -11.69 21.64
C PHE A 219 8.11 -12.85 21.50
N ILE A 220 8.38 -13.83 20.63
CA ILE A 220 7.47 -14.96 20.41
C ILE A 220 7.31 -15.87 21.63
N ALA A 221 8.36 -15.95 22.47
CA ALA A 221 8.33 -16.75 23.69
C ALA A 221 7.33 -16.16 24.70
N ASP A 222 7.26 -14.84 24.79
CA ASP A 222 6.34 -14.13 25.69
C ASP A 222 4.90 -14.29 25.19
N ILE A 223 4.65 -14.16 23.88
CA ILE A 223 3.34 -14.41 23.26
C ILE A 223 2.85 -15.84 23.57
N LYS A 224 3.73 -16.84 23.53
CA LYS A 224 3.37 -18.25 23.82
C LYS A 224 2.95 -18.49 25.28
N GLN A 225 3.43 -17.65 26.20
CA GLN A 225 3.11 -17.75 27.63
C GLN A 225 1.95 -16.84 28.04
N ALA A 226 1.60 -15.88 27.19
CA ALA A 226 0.53 -14.92 27.46
C ALA A 226 -0.83 -15.62 27.59
N LYS A 227 -1.61 -15.17 28.57
CA LYS A 227 -2.98 -15.66 28.78
C LYS A 227 -3.93 -15.23 27.65
N TYR A 228 -3.70 -14.03 27.12
CA TYR A 228 -4.45 -13.44 26.02
C TYR A 228 -3.45 -12.80 25.07
N VAL A 229 -3.73 -12.89 23.77
CA VAL A 229 -2.93 -12.30 22.70
C VAL A 229 -3.84 -11.48 21.81
N ASP A 230 -3.31 -10.41 21.23
CA ASP A 230 -4.03 -9.63 20.23
C ASP A 230 -3.99 -10.28 18.83
N GLN A 231 -4.69 -9.69 17.87
CA GLN A 231 -4.81 -10.22 16.50
C GLN A 231 -3.47 -10.29 15.76
N ASP A 232 -2.58 -9.32 15.97
CA ASP A 232 -1.29 -9.23 15.29
C ASP A 232 -0.29 -10.21 15.93
N GLU A 233 -0.31 -10.32 17.26
CA GLU A 233 0.44 -11.32 18.02
C GLU A 233 0.00 -12.75 17.65
N LEU A 234 -1.31 -12.98 17.49
CA LEU A 234 -1.87 -14.25 17.03
C LEU A 234 -1.39 -14.59 15.61
N THR A 235 -1.31 -13.58 14.73
CA THR A 235 -0.76 -13.74 13.38
C THR A 235 0.71 -14.18 13.42
N CYS A 236 1.53 -13.54 14.27
CA CYS A 236 2.93 -13.95 14.48
C CYS A 236 3.03 -15.37 15.05
N LEU A 237 2.16 -15.74 15.99
CA LEU A 237 2.12 -17.06 16.59
C LEU A 237 1.79 -18.14 15.56
N TRP A 238 0.79 -17.94 14.71
CA TRP A 238 0.45 -18.88 13.64
C TRP A 238 1.58 -19.01 12.63
N HIS A 239 2.16 -17.89 12.19
CA HIS A 239 3.28 -17.91 11.27
C HIS A 239 4.46 -18.73 11.82
N SER A 240 4.79 -18.57 13.11
CA SER A 240 5.86 -19.35 13.76
C SER A 240 5.61 -20.88 13.77
N LYS A 241 4.35 -21.31 13.61
CA LYS A 241 3.94 -22.73 13.57
C LYS A 241 3.79 -23.27 12.15
N GLU A 242 3.41 -22.43 11.19
CA GLU A 242 3.06 -22.82 9.82
C GLU A 242 4.27 -23.33 9.00
N LYS A 243 5.52 -23.09 9.41
CA LYS A 243 6.74 -23.55 8.71
C LYS A 243 6.70 -23.32 7.19
N LYS A 244 6.22 -22.14 6.76
CA LYS A 244 5.99 -21.75 5.34
C LYS A 244 4.95 -22.58 4.58
N ARG A 245 4.12 -23.36 5.28
CA ARG A 245 2.96 -24.09 4.76
C ARG A 245 1.68 -23.33 5.06
N PHE A 246 1.52 -22.17 4.44
CA PHE A 246 0.31 -21.37 4.54
C PHE A 246 -0.51 -21.48 3.24
N GLN A 247 -1.83 -21.37 3.37
CA GLN A 247 -2.72 -21.14 2.25
C GLN A 247 -2.80 -19.63 1.99
N THR A 248 -2.76 -19.23 0.72
CA THR A 248 -2.97 -17.84 0.30
C THR A 248 -4.12 -17.81 -0.69
N ARG A 249 -5.02 -16.83 -0.56
CA ARG A 249 -6.07 -16.59 -1.54
C ARG A 249 -6.48 -15.12 -1.52
N GLU A 250 -5.73 -14.31 -2.27
CA GLU A 250 -5.91 -12.86 -2.34
C GLU A 250 -6.41 -12.47 -3.74
N TYR A 251 -7.34 -11.53 -3.79
CA TYR A 251 -7.89 -11.02 -5.05
C TYR A 251 -8.03 -9.50 -4.99
N PHE A 252 -7.29 -8.82 -5.85
CA PHE A 252 -7.25 -7.37 -5.96
C PHE A 252 -7.84 -6.95 -7.30
N VAL A 253 -8.66 -5.90 -7.29
CA VAL A 253 -9.35 -5.38 -8.49
C VAL A 253 -9.32 -3.86 -8.49
N ASP A 254 -9.00 -3.27 -9.64
CA ASP A 254 -9.22 -1.84 -9.85
C ASP A 254 -10.68 -1.63 -10.20
N ALA A 255 -11.45 -1.05 -9.27
CA ALA A 255 -12.85 -0.70 -9.55
C ALA A 255 -13.00 0.67 -10.24
N THR A 256 -11.92 1.43 -10.36
CA THR A 256 -11.98 2.84 -10.76
C THR A 256 -11.64 3.05 -12.23
N THR A 257 -10.73 2.24 -12.78
CA THR A 257 -10.27 2.39 -14.16
C THR A 257 -10.98 1.39 -15.07
N ASN A 258 -11.66 1.90 -16.10
CA ASN A 258 -12.13 1.06 -17.20
C ASN A 258 -10.96 0.73 -18.13
N ILE A 259 -10.60 -0.55 -18.19
CA ILE A 259 -9.49 -1.04 -19.01
C ILE A 259 -10.06 -1.78 -20.23
N THR A 260 -9.63 -1.36 -21.42
CA THR A 260 -9.97 -2.02 -22.68
C THR A 260 -8.88 -3.01 -23.10
N ASN A 261 -9.24 -3.99 -23.92
CA ASN A 261 -8.32 -4.99 -24.49
C ASN A 261 -7.52 -5.72 -23.40
N VAL A 262 -8.24 -6.37 -22.48
CA VAL A 262 -7.63 -7.13 -21.38
C VAL A 262 -7.12 -8.47 -21.86
N ARG A 263 -5.88 -8.78 -21.48
CA ARG A 263 -5.22 -10.07 -21.62
C ARG A 263 -5.07 -10.72 -20.25
N HIS A 264 -5.37 -12.00 -20.17
CA HIS A 264 -5.16 -12.81 -18.97
C HIS A 264 -3.88 -13.64 -19.12
N ASP A 265 -2.97 -13.45 -18.18
CA ASP A 265 -1.74 -14.24 -18.07
C ASP A 265 -1.73 -14.99 -16.73
N VAL A 266 -1.19 -16.20 -16.73
CA VAL A 266 -0.98 -17.00 -15.51
C VAL A 266 0.51 -17.20 -15.33
N VAL A 267 1.03 -16.74 -14.20
CA VAL A 267 2.45 -16.81 -13.86
C VAL A 267 2.63 -17.65 -12.60
N LYS A 268 3.69 -18.45 -12.56
CA LYS A 268 4.09 -19.17 -11.36
C LYS A 268 4.97 -18.25 -10.51
N GLY A 269 4.47 -17.91 -9.33
CA GLY A 269 5.17 -17.11 -8.34
C GLY A 269 6.04 -17.97 -7.43
N ARG A 270 6.57 -17.34 -6.37
CA ARG A 270 7.50 -17.98 -5.43
C ARG A 270 6.79 -18.96 -4.49
N GLY A 271 7.54 -19.96 -4.03
CA GLY A 271 7.06 -20.95 -3.06
C GLY A 271 5.83 -21.74 -3.53
N GLY A 272 5.59 -21.87 -4.84
CA GLY A 272 4.43 -22.58 -5.39
C GLY A 272 3.16 -21.73 -5.50
N LEU A 273 3.23 -20.41 -5.32
CA LEU A 273 2.10 -19.51 -5.59
C LEU A 273 1.77 -19.49 -7.08
N THR A 274 0.48 -19.38 -7.39
CA THR A 274 -0.02 -19.07 -8.74
C THR A 274 -0.57 -17.66 -8.74
N ILE A 275 -0.16 -16.87 -9.73
CA ILE A 275 -0.54 -15.48 -9.92
C ILE A 275 -1.31 -15.40 -11.23
N GLU A 276 -2.59 -15.10 -11.15
CA GLU A 276 -3.41 -14.75 -12.32
C GLU A 276 -3.47 -13.23 -12.41
N ILE A 277 -3.11 -12.69 -13.57
CA ILE A 277 -3.17 -11.26 -13.83
C ILE A 277 -4.01 -10.99 -15.07
N ALA A 278 -4.92 -10.03 -14.93
CA ALA A 278 -5.64 -9.42 -16.03
C ALA A 278 -5.02 -8.03 -16.29
N ARG A 279 -4.41 -7.84 -17.46
CA ARG A 279 -3.74 -6.57 -17.82
C ARG A 279 -4.07 -6.12 -19.23
N SER A 280 -4.08 -4.82 -19.44
CA SER A 280 -4.22 -4.20 -20.75
C SER A 280 -3.10 -4.63 -21.69
N THR A 281 -3.43 -4.81 -22.96
CA THR A 281 -2.44 -4.95 -24.04
C THR A 281 -1.80 -3.62 -24.45
N ASP A 282 -2.29 -2.50 -23.94
CA ASP A 282 -1.79 -1.17 -24.28
C ASP A 282 -0.39 -0.94 -23.67
N PRO A 283 0.41 -0.01 -24.22
CA PRO A 283 1.79 0.24 -23.75
C PRO A 283 1.90 0.64 -22.27
N LEU A 284 0.81 1.10 -21.65
CA LEU A 284 0.78 1.47 -20.24
C LEU A 284 0.70 0.25 -19.30
N GLY A 285 0.35 -0.94 -19.81
CA GLY A 285 0.33 -2.18 -19.04
C GLY A 285 -0.57 -2.11 -17.80
N LEU A 286 -1.67 -1.36 -17.87
CA LEU A 286 -2.62 -1.21 -16.76
C LEU A 286 -3.16 -2.56 -16.33
N ILE A 287 -3.34 -2.77 -15.03
CA ILE A 287 -3.80 -4.02 -14.43
C ILE A 287 -5.25 -3.86 -14.02
N GLU A 288 -6.12 -4.76 -14.48
CA GLU A 288 -7.52 -4.79 -14.09
C GLU A 288 -7.69 -5.58 -12.78
N SER A 289 -7.03 -6.73 -12.70
CA SER A 289 -7.07 -7.55 -11.51
C SER A 289 -5.83 -8.40 -11.34
N LEU A 290 -5.54 -8.70 -10.07
CA LEU A 290 -4.44 -9.53 -9.64
C LEU A 290 -4.97 -10.53 -8.62
N ARG A 291 -4.83 -11.82 -8.91
CA ARG A 291 -5.23 -12.90 -8.01
C ARG A 291 -4.02 -13.76 -7.66
N ILE A 292 -3.80 -13.98 -6.37
CA ILE A 292 -2.65 -14.72 -5.85
C ILE A 292 -3.19 -15.85 -4.99
N TYR A 293 -2.80 -17.09 -5.28
CA TYR A 293 -3.25 -18.23 -4.50
C TYR A 293 -2.26 -19.38 -4.43
N ARG A 294 -2.38 -20.20 -3.39
CA ARG A 294 -1.61 -21.44 -3.16
C ARG A 294 -2.53 -22.56 -2.71
#